data_AF-A0A523A9W2-F1
#
_entry.id   AF-A0A523A9W2-F1
#
_cell.length_a   1.000
_cell.length_b   1.000
_cell.length_c   1.000
_cell.angle_alpha   90.00
_cell.angle_beta   90.00
_cell.angle_gamma   90.00
#
_symmetry.space_group_name_H-M   'P 1'
#
loop_
_entity.id
_entity.type
_entity.pdbx_description
1 polymer ?
#
loop_
_entity_poly.entity_id
_entity_poly.type
_entity_poly.pdbx_seq_one_letter_code
_entity_poly.pdbx_strand_id
1 'polypeptide(L)'
;MEDIGKIVPNGFVWSAYHPQGTCRMSGDPFRGVVDSYGRAHDFDNLYIADASTCRMSGDPFRGVVDSYGKAHDFDNLYIADASIFPTSVKVNPMLSIMGFAMRTAERIAEV
;
A
#
# COMPACT_ATOMS: atom_id res chain seq x y z
N MET A 1 0.31 -20.27 28.33
CA MET A 1 0.44 -19.59 27.04
C MET A 1 1.57 -20.31 26.32
N GLU A 2 1.23 -21.19 25.38
CA GLU A 2 2.22 -22.02 24.68
C GLU A 2 3.14 -21.17 23.82
N ASP A 3 4.41 -21.59 23.79
CA ASP A 3 5.52 -20.97 23.08
C ASP A 3 5.23 -21.03 21.57
N ILE A 4 4.87 -19.89 20.99
CA ILE A 4 4.61 -19.74 19.55
C ILE A 4 5.99 -19.82 18.89
N GLY A 5 6.40 -21.03 18.50
CA GLY A 5 7.73 -21.32 17.97
C GLY A 5 8.19 -20.30 16.94
N LYS A 6 9.50 -19.99 16.97
CA LYS A 6 10.14 -19.00 16.09
C LYS A 6 9.66 -19.16 14.65
N ILE A 7 8.98 -18.12 14.15
CA ILE A 7 8.61 -18.00 12.74
C ILE A 7 9.91 -17.97 11.92
N VAL A 8 10.15 -19.02 11.16
CA VAL A 8 11.30 -19.10 10.23
C VAL A 8 10.83 -18.71 8.82
N PRO A 9 11.56 -17.88 8.07
CA PRO A 9 11.11 -17.38 6.76
C PRO A 9 10.72 -18.48 5.76
N ASN A 10 11.35 -19.66 5.84
CA ASN A 10 11.07 -20.82 4.98
C ASN A 10 9.96 -21.76 5.49
N GLY A 11 9.37 -21.50 6.66
CA GLY A 11 8.31 -22.33 7.23
C GLY A 11 6.91 -22.02 6.70
N PHE A 12 6.77 -20.98 5.88
CA PHE A 12 5.50 -20.60 5.28
C PHE A 12 5.23 -21.44 4.03
N VAL A 13 4.25 -22.34 4.11
CA VAL A 13 3.66 -22.94 2.92
C VAL A 13 2.87 -21.85 2.17
N TRP A 14 3.48 -21.31 1.12
CA TRP A 14 2.86 -20.31 0.25
C TRP A 14 1.76 -20.95 -0.61
N SER A 15 0.54 -21.01 -0.08
CA SER A 15 -0.67 -21.37 -0.84
C SER A 15 -1.61 -20.18 -0.99
N ALA A 16 -1.10 -19.09 -1.58
CA ALA A 16 -1.92 -17.92 -1.92
C ALA A 16 -1.87 -17.67 -3.43
N TYR A 17 -2.53 -18.53 -4.22
CA TYR A 17 -2.82 -18.22 -5.61
C TYR A 17 -4.04 -17.28 -5.67
N HIS A 18 -3.79 -15.98 -5.75
CA HIS A 18 -4.81 -14.95 -5.97
C HIS A 18 -4.42 -14.11 -7.19
N PRO A 19 -4.99 -14.35 -8.39
CA PRO A 19 -4.74 -13.53 -9.57
C PRO A 19 -5.56 -12.23 -9.55
N GLN A 20 -5.87 -11.69 -8.36
CA GLN A 20 -6.62 -10.45 -8.26
C GLN A 20 -5.63 -9.28 -8.27
N GLY A 21 -5.42 -8.73 -9.46
CA GLY A 21 -4.80 -7.42 -9.61
C GLY A 21 -5.65 -6.37 -8.92
N THR A 22 -4.98 -5.40 -8.33
CA THR A 22 -5.58 -4.23 -7.69
C THR A 22 -6.18 -3.25 -8.72
N CYS A 23 -7.06 -2.35 -8.26
CA CYS A 23 -7.66 -1.28 -9.06
C CYS A 23 -6.66 -0.15 -9.33
N ARG A 24 -5.98 -0.20 -10.49
CA ARG A 24 -5.07 0.86 -10.93
C ARG A 24 -5.83 2.20 -11.10
N MET A 25 -5.35 3.26 -10.45
CA MET A 25 -5.86 4.62 -10.67
C MET A 25 -5.26 5.25 -11.94
N SER A 26 -6.07 5.96 -12.72
CA SER A 26 -5.66 6.70 -13.91
C SER A 26 -6.72 7.73 -14.30
N GLY A 27 -6.30 8.92 -14.76
CA GLY A 27 -7.22 9.86 -15.40
C GLY A 27 -7.64 9.44 -16.81
N ASP A 28 -6.91 8.50 -17.43
CA ASP A 28 -7.25 7.86 -18.71
C ASP A 28 -7.94 6.51 -18.45
N PRO A 29 -9.20 6.31 -18.89
CA PRO A 29 -9.97 5.08 -18.67
C PRO A 29 -9.38 3.85 -19.37
N PHE A 30 -8.56 4.00 -20.41
CA PHE A 30 -7.89 2.86 -21.06
C PHE A 30 -6.65 2.38 -20.30
N ARG A 31 -6.25 3.12 -19.25
CA ARG A 31 -5.02 2.87 -18.50
C ARG A 31 -5.27 2.57 -17.03
N GLY A 32 -6.51 2.64 -16.52
CA GLY A 32 -6.86 2.33 -15.13
C GLY A 32 -8.33 1.99 -14.96
N VAL A 33 -8.69 1.55 -13.75
CA VAL A 33 -10.07 1.16 -13.37
C VAL A 33 -10.83 2.35 -12.80
N VAL A 34 -10.14 3.20 -12.02
CA VAL A 34 -10.74 4.34 -11.35
C VAL A 34 -9.98 5.64 -11.58
N ASP A 35 -10.64 6.79 -11.42
CA ASP A 35 -10.02 8.13 -11.40
C ASP A 35 -9.27 8.41 -10.08
N SER A 36 -8.72 9.63 -9.94
CA SER A 36 -8.01 10.05 -8.72
C SER A 36 -8.91 10.21 -7.48
N TYR A 37 -10.23 10.15 -7.65
CA TYR A 37 -11.21 10.18 -6.57
C TYR A 37 -11.79 8.79 -6.28
N GLY A 38 -11.25 7.74 -6.93
CA GLY A 38 -11.72 6.37 -6.79
C GLY A 38 -12.98 6.06 -7.60
N ARG A 39 -13.47 6.93 -8.48
CA ARG A 39 -14.65 6.66 -9.32
C ARG A 39 -14.30 5.65 -10.41
N ALA A 40 -15.08 4.58 -10.54
CA ALA A 40 -14.94 3.64 -11.64
C ALA A 40 -15.30 4.30 -12.98
N HIS A 41 -14.48 4.09 -14.00
CA HIS A 41 -14.71 4.66 -15.33
C HIS A 41 -15.93 4.06 -16.04
N ASP A 42 -16.23 2.78 -15.77
CA ASP A 42 -17.27 2.02 -16.49
C ASP A 42 -18.67 2.11 -15.87
N PHE A 43 -18.78 2.60 -14.62
CA PHE A 43 -20.04 2.62 -13.89
C PHE A 43 -20.24 3.91 -13.10
N ASP A 44 -21.37 4.58 -13.37
CA ASP A 44 -21.78 5.74 -12.60
C ASP A 44 -22.01 5.37 -11.14
N ASN A 45 -21.57 6.24 -10.23
CA ASN A 45 -21.71 6.12 -8.78
C ASN A 45 -21.03 4.91 -8.13
N LEU A 46 -20.12 4.21 -8.83
CA LEU A 46 -19.27 3.19 -8.22
C LEU A 46 -17.91 3.80 -7.84
N TYR A 47 -17.53 3.64 -6.57
CA TYR A 47 -16.25 4.11 -6.05
C TYR A 47 -15.46 2.94 -5.46
N ILE A 48 -14.19 2.82 -5.81
CA ILE A 48 -13.30 1.75 -5.34
C ILE A 48 -12.10 2.41 -4.64
N ALA A 49 -11.97 2.15 -3.35
CA ALA A 49 -10.81 2.51 -2.56
C ALA A 49 -9.96 1.24 -2.34
N ASP A 50 -8.82 1.17 -3.03
CA ASP A 50 -7.87 0.06 -2.97
C ASP A 50 -6.49 0.57 -2.52
N ALA A 51 -5.43 -0.25 -2.65
CA ALA A 51 -4.05 0.13 -2.42
C ALA A 51 -3.58 1.32 -3.29
N SER A 52 -2.43 1.92 -2.93
CA SER A 52 -1.76 3.01 -3.67
C SER A 52 -2.45 4.39 -3.64
N THR A 53 -3.44 4.60 -2.78
CA THR A 53 -4.17 5.87 -2.61
C THR A 53 -3.35 6.99 -1.96
N CYS A 54 -2.36 6.64 -1.14
CA CYS A 54 -1.44 7.58 -0.48
C CYS A 54 0.00 7.31 -0.91
N ARG A 55 0.24 7.25 -2.23
CA ARG A 55 1.47 6.71 -2.81
C ARG A 55 2.76 7.28 -2.22
N MET A 56 3.72 6.39 -2.00
CA MET A 56 5.10 6.73 -1.67
C MET A 56 5.83 7.34 -2.87
N SER A 57 6.57 8.42 -2.63
CA SER A 57 7.38 9.13 -3.62
C SER A 57 8.50 9.90 -2.92
N GLY A 58 9.67 9.97 -3.56
CA GLY A 58 10.75 10.89 -3.13
C GLY A 58 10.48 12.35 -3.51
N ASP A 59 9.48 12.61 -4.35
CA ASP A 59 9.02 13.94 -4.76
C ASP A 59 7.63 14.20 -4.17
N PRO A 60 7.45 15.24 -3.33
CA PRO A 60 6.18 15.57 -2.69
C PRO A 60 5.08 16.00 -3.68
N PHE A 61 5.43 16.42 -4.90
CA PHE A 61 4.45 16.72 -5.94
C PHE A 61 3.93 15.47 -6.65
N ARG A 62 4.51 14.30 -6.36
CA ARG A 62 4.21 13.04 -7.05
C ARG A 62 3.76 11.93 -6.11
N GLY A 63 3.65 12.19 -4.81
CA GLY A 63 3.12 11.26 -3.82
C GLY A 63 2.76 11.93 -2.49
N VAL A 64 2.15 11.15 -1.60
CA VAL A 64 1.63 11.64 -0.30
C VAL A 64 2.64 11.43 0.82
N VAL A 65 3.42 10.35 0.75
CA VAL A 65 4.41 9.99 1.77
C VAL A 65 5.80 9.80 1.20
N ASP A 66 6.82 9.96 2.04
CA ASP A 66 8.20 9.61 1.74
C ASP A 66 8.44 8.10 1.79
N SER A 67 9.70 7.68 1.61
CA SER A 67 10.07 6.26 1.61
C SER A 67 9.87 5.55 2.95
N TYR A 68 9.68 6.27 4.05
CA TYR A 68 9.43 5.75 5.39
C TYR A 68 7.96 5.87 5.81
N GLY A 69 7.07 6.27 4.89
CA GLY A 69 5.65 6.42 5.19
C GLY A 69 5.31 7.72 5.89
N LYS A 70 6.25 8.66 6.06
CA LYS A 70 5.96 9.99 6.63
C LYS A 70 5.23 10.84 5.60
N ALA A 71 4.10 11.45 5.98
CA ALA A 71 3.39 12.40 5.12
C ALA A 71 4.27 13.63 4.84
N HIS A 72 4.32 14.08 3.58
CA HIS A 72 5.16 15.22 3.20
C HIS A 72 4.72 16.54 3.86
N ASP A 73 3.41 16.70 4.10
CA ASP A 73 2.84 17.96 4.60
C ASP A 73 2.78 18.06 6.13
N PHE A 74 3.16 17.00 6.87
CA PHE A 74 2.99 16.93 8.32
C PHE A 74 4.23 16.34 9.01
N ASP A 75 4.63 16.93 10.12
CA ASP A 75 5.84 16.49 10.84
C ASP A 75 5.67 15.19 11.62
N ASN A 76 4.45 14.84 12.02
CA ASN A 76 4.13 13.76 12.94
C ASN A 76 3.03 12.82 12.42
N LEU A 77 2.79 12.78 11.11
CA LEU A 77 1.82 11.88 10.49
C LEU A 77 2.53 10.83 9.64
N TYR A 78 2.21 9.57 9.90
CA TYR A 78 2.75 8.41 9.19
C TYR A 78 1.63 7.50 8.71
N ILE A 79 1.84 6.87 7.55
CA ILE A 79 0.92 5.91 6.93
C ILE A 79 1.68 4.61 6.69
N ALA A 80 1.12 3.50 7.15
CA ALA A 80 1.80 2.20 7.23
C ALA A 80 0.90 1.03 6.77
N ASP A 81 0.15 1.24 5.69
CA ASP A 81 -0.78 0.25 5.13
C ASP A 81 -0.58 0.07 3.60
N ALA A 82 -1.55 -0.53 2.92
CA ALA A 82 -1.47 -0.75 1.47
C ALA A 82 -1.57 0.53 0.63
N SER A 83 -2.01 1.66 1.21
CA SER A 83 -2.17 2.91 0.47
C SER A 83 -0.84 3.50 0.00
N ILE A 84 0.27 3.15 0.66
CA ILE A 84 1.59 3.75 0.38
C ILE A 84 2.31 3.14 -0.82
N PHE A 85 1.82 2.04 -1.39
CA PHE A 85 2.50 1.44 -2.54
C PHE A 85 2.56 2.46 -3.72
N PRO A 86 3.72 2.67 -4.36
CA PRO A 86 3.85 3.64 -5.46
C PRO A 86 2.97 3.33 -6.68
N THR A 87 2.68 2.05 -6.86
CA THR A 87 1.81 1.45 -7.86
C THR A 87 1.19 0.20 -7.28
N SER A 88 0.02 -0.19 -7.77
CA SER A 88 -0.59 -1.39 -7.25
C SER A 88 0.19 -2.66 -7.57
N VAL A 89 0.20 -3.57 -6.61
CA VAL A 89 0.95 -4.83 -6.68
C VAL A 89 0.04 -5.97 -7.15
N LYS A 90 0.58 -6.84 -8.01
CA LYS A 90 -0.20 -7.91 -8.69
C LYS A 90 -0.57 -9.09 -7.78
N VAL A 91 -0.01 -9.14 -6.57
CA VAL A 91 -0.17 -10.23 -5.60
C VAL A 91 -0.54 -9.62 -4.25
N ASN A 92 -1.12 -10.43 -3.35
CA ASN A 92 -1.51 -9.99 -2.02
C ASN A 92 -0.31 -9.39 -1.25
N PRO A 93 -0.36 -8.09 -0.87
CA PRO A 93 0.78 -7.41 -0.26
C PRO A 93 0.94 -7.62 1.24
N MET A 94 0.24 -8.56 1.88
CA MET A 94 0.22 -8.71 3.34
C MET A 94 1.62 -8.63 3.99
N LEU A 95 2.57 -9.47 3.54
CA LEU A 95 3.93 -9.47 4.10
C LEU A 95 4.69 -8.17 3.81
N SER A 96 4.45 -7.57 2.65
CA SER A 96 5.05 -6.28 2.29
C SER A 96 4.50 -5.14 3.15
N ILE A 97 3.20 -5.14 3.44
CA ILE A 97 2.57 -4.19 4.37
C ILE A 97 3.18 -4.36 5.77
N MET A 98 3.28 -5.60 6.27
CA MET A 98 3.90 -5.87 7.57
C MET A 98 5.36 -5.38 7.62
N GLY A 99 6.13 -5.60 6.56
CA GLY A 99 7.51 -5.11 6.45
C GLY A 99 7.61 -3.59 6.44
N PHE A 100 6.75 -2.90 5.68
CA PHE A 100 6.71 -1.44 5.68
C PHE A 100 6.26 -0.87 7.02
N ALA A 101 5.27 -1.48 7.66
CA ALA A 101 4.79 -1.07 8.98
C ALA A 101 5.90 -1.20 10.03
N MET A 102 6.64 -2.31 10.02
CA MET A 102 7.78 -2.51 10.92
C MET A 102 8.87 -1.46 10.68
N ARG A 103 9.28 -1.23 9.42
CA ARG A 103 10.27 -0.20 9.07
C ARG A 103 9.83 1.21 9.47
N THR A 104 8.54 1.52 9.29
CA THR A 104 7.97 2.81 9.68
C THR A 104 8.00 2.98 11.19
N ALA A 105 7.63 1.94 11.95
CA ALA A 105 7.69 1.94 13.41
C ALA A 105 9.12 2.10 13.95
N GLU A 106 10.11 1.42 13.35
CA GLU A 106 11.52 1.60 13.69
C GLU A 106 11.96 3.06 13.48
N ARG A 107 11.61 3.67 12.35
CA ARG A 107 11.90 5.09 12.10
C ARG A 107 11.23 5.99 13.12
N ILE A 108 9.98 5.74 13.51
CA ILE A 108 9.29 6.53 14.53
C ILE A 108 10.00 6.40 15.89
N ALA A 109 10.51 5.22 16.23
CA ALA A 109 11.19 4.96 17.49
C ALA A 109 12.61 5.57 17.58
N GLU A 110 13.24 5.90 16.45
CA GLU A 110 14.55 6.56 16.39
C GLU A 110 14.49 8.09 16.62
N VAL A 111 13.30 8.69 16.56
CA VAL A 111 13.06 10.15 16.72
C VAL A 111 12.67 10.47 18.15
#